data_AF-A0A9W4KCE5-F1
#
_entry.id   AF-A0A9W4KCE5-F1
#
_cell.length_a   1.000
_cell.length_b   1.000
_cell.length_c   1.000
_cell.angle_alpha   90.00
_cell.angle_beta   90.00
_cell.angle_gamma   90.00
#
_symmetry.space_group_name_H-M   'P 1'
#
loop_
_entity.id
_entity.type
_entity.pdbx_description
1 polymer ?
#
loop_
_entity_poly.entity_id
_entity_poly.type
_entity_poly.pdbx_seq_one_letter_code
_entity_poly.pdbx_strand_id
1 'polypeptide(L)'
;MTATEGSESGIMSLLYCMESDLPETPITSLIKGFYNSFLHDLKNHPLFLFKNVQSLTLLLNRRPFIMSVQDNARFDFIVVGGGTAGNVVAGRLAENPNAKILVVEAGVANSKDIEEIRTPSNAMELRDSQYDWAYKSTIVKRDDYERIKKPNTRGKALCGSSSLNYFTWVPGSKGTFDMWEEYGGKEWTWDPLLPYLRKSVTYHDD
;
A
#
# COMPACT_ATOMS: atom_id res chain seq x y z
N MET A 1 -1.20 28.66 25.49
CA MET A 1 -1.53 29.19 24.16
C MET A 1 -1.09 28.16 23.14
N THR A 2 -2.07 27.39 22.70
CA THR A 2 -2.23 26.67 21.42
C THR A 2 -1.03 26.54 20.48
N ALA A 3 -0.49 25.32 20.40
CA ALA A 3 0.30 24.82 19.27
C ALA A 3 -0.37 23.53 18.76
N THR A 4 -1.61 23.63 18.27
CA THR A 4 -2.39 22.47 17.79
C THR A 4 -3.07 22.71 16.45
N GLU A 5 -3.04 23.94 15.89
CA GLU A 5 -3.75 24.26 14.65
C GLU A 5 -2.88 24.13 13.38
N GLY A 6 -1.55 23.99 13.52
CA GLY A 6 -0.63 23.97 12.36
C GLY A 6 -0.54 22.63 11.63
N SER A 7 -0.59 21.49 12.33
CA SER A 7 -0.27 20.17 11.77
C SER A 7 -1.42 19.51 11.00
N GLU A 8 -2.68 19.82 11.35
CA GLU A 8 -3.86 19.37 10.58
C GLU A 8 -3.91 20.04 9.20
N SER A 9 -3.42 21.28 9.09
CA SER A 9 -3.44 22.04 7.84
C SER A 9 -2.49 21.48 6.77
N GLY A 10 -1.33 20.94 7.17
CA GLY A 10 -0.30 20.45 6.26
C GLY A 10 -0.71 19.16 5.54
N ILE A 11 -1.24 18.19 6.28
CA ILE A 11 -1.73 16.91 5.72
C ILE A 11 -2.94 17.15 4.83
N MET A 12 -3.89 18.00 5.24
CA MET A 12 -5.05 18.33 4.42
C MET A 12 -4.68 19.07 3.13
N SER A 13 -3.59 19.87 3.12
CA SER A 13 -3.09 20.54 1.91
C SER A 13 -2.41 19.58 0.93
N LEU A 14 -1.67 18.58 1.42
CA LEU A 14 -1.05 17.51 0.61
C LEU A 14 -2.11 16.61 -0.05
N LEU A 15 -3.23 16.41 0.65
CA LEU A 15 -4.37 15.62 0.22
C LEU A 15 -5.17 16.34 -0.89
N TYR A 16 -5.28 17.67 -0.83
CA TYR A 16 -5.99 18.46 -1.86
C TYR A 16 -5.28 18.48 -3.23
N CYS A 17 -3.93 18.42 -3.25
CA CYS A 17 -3.14 18.37 -4.48
C CYS A 17 -3.32 17.08 -5.32
N MET A 18 -3.76 15.97 -4.72
CA MET A 18 -3.98 14.72 -5.47
C MET A 18 -5.36 14.64 -6.13
N GLU A 19 -6.30 15.50 -5.73
CA GLU A 19 -7.68 15.49 -6.23
C GLU A 19 -7.83 16.22 -7.58
N SER A 20 -6.89 17.12 -7.92
CA SER A 20 -7.04 18.12 -8.99
C SER A 20 -6.42 17.77 -10.34
N ASP A 21 -5.47 16.81 -10.43
CA ASP A 21 -4.63 16.65 -11.63
C ASP A 21 -4.74 15.28 -12.35
N LEU A 22 -5.65 14.38 -11.93
CA LEU A 22 -5.82 13.08 -12.60
C LEU A 22 -6.92 13.12 -13.69
N PRO A 23 -6.61 12.74 -14.95
CA PRO A 23 -7.59 12.70 -16.03
C PRO A 23 -8.71 11.70 -15.73
N GLU A 24 -9.97 12.09 -15.92
CA GLU A 24 -11.12 11.24 -15.60
C GLU A 24 -11.17 9.98 -16.48
N THR A 25 -10.68 8.89 -15.91
CA THR A 25 -10.75 7.53 -16.43
C THR A 25 -11.35 6.60 -15.38
N PRO A 26 -11.91 5.44 -15.76
CA PRO A 26 -12.43 4.46 -14.81
C PRO A 26 -11.43 4.06 -13.72
N ILE A 27 -10.14 3.99 -14.05
CA ILE A 27 -9.04 3.68 -13.12
C ILE A 27 -8.84 4.82 -12.13
N THR A 28 -8.81 6.08 -12.59
CA THR A 28 -8.68 7.23 -11.68
C THR A 28 -9.89 7.39 -10.75
N SER A 29 -11.09 7.01 -11.20
CA SER A 29 -12.30 6.99 -10.36
C SER A 29 -12.21 5.94 -9.25
N LEU A 30 -11.64 4.77 -9.55
CA LEU A 30 -11.36 3.73 -8.54
C LEU A 30 -10.33 4.22 -7.50
N ILE A 31 -9.26 4.86 -7.96
CA ILE A 31 -8.21 5.45 -7.09
C ILE A 31 -8.80 6.53 -6.18
N LYS A 32 -9.63 7.44 -6.74
CA LYS A 32 -10.37 8.46 -5.98
C LYS A 32 -11.30 7.83 -4.92
N GLY A 33 -11.94 6.69 -5.23
CA GLY A 33 -12.78 5.95 -4.28
C GLY A 33 -12.01 5.39 -3.08
N PHE A 34 -10.87 4.73 -3.31
CA PHE A 34 -9.98 4.26 -2.24
C PHE A 34 -9.47 5.40 -1.37
N TYR A 35 -9.08 6.50 -2.02
CA TYR A 35 -8.61 7.70 -1.38
C TYR A 35 -9.66 8.35 -0.48
N ASN A 36 -10.90 8.47 -0.95
CA ASN A 36 -12.00 9.03 -0.16
C ASN A 36 -12.38 8.16 1.05
N SER A 37 -12.28 6.83 0.92
CA SER A 37 -12.45 5.91 2.06
C SER A 37 -11.33 6.10 3.09
N PHE A 38 -10.08 6.26 2.63
CA PHE A 38 -8.93 6.54 3.49
C PHE A 38 -9.07 7.89 4.21
N LEU A 39 -9.51 8.94 3.50
CA LEU A 39 -9.81 10.25 4.09
C LEU A 39 -10.94 10.20 5.11
N HIS A 40 -11.99 9.43 4.85
CA HIS A 40 -13.09 9.21 5.79
C HIS A 40 -12.60 8.56 7.08
N ASP A 41 -11.72 7.57 6.98
CA ASP A 41 -11.15 6.89 8.14
C ASP A 41 -10.17 7.81 8.91
N LEU A 42 -9.41 8.66 8.20
CA LEU A 42 -8.55 9.70 8.79
C LEU A 42 -9.35 10.71 9.61
N LYS A 43 -10.48 11.19 9.08
CA LYS A 43 -11.34 12.21 9.74
C LYS A 43 -12.07 11.65 10.96
N ASN A 44 -12.47 10.38 10.92
CA ASN A 44 -13.32 9.79 11.97
C ASN A 44 -12.53 9.06 13.07
N HIS A 45 -11.24 8.79 12.86
CA HIS A 45 -10.38 8.13 13.86
C HIS A 45 -9.05 8.89 14.13
N PRO A 46 -9.07 10.17 14.52
CA PRO A 46 -7.89 11.03 14.65
C PRO A 46 -6.90 10.58 15.75
N LEU A 47 -7.37 9.82 16.76
CA LEU A 47 -6.55 9.31 17.85
C LEU A 47 -5.63 8.13 17.44
N PHE A 48 -5.82 7.55 16.25
CA PHE A 48 -4.95 6.47 15.75
C PHE A 48 -3.62 6.98 15.19
N LEU A 49 -3.53 8.27 14.83
CA LEU A 49 -2.34 8.85 14.24
C LEU A 49 -1.28 9.24 15.27
N PHE A 50 -1.65 9.78 16.43
CA PHE A 50 -0.65 10.37 17.33
C PHE A 50 0.07 9.38 18.25
N LYS A 51 -0.41 8.13 18.37
CA LYS A 51 0.27 7.13 19.21
C LYS A 51 1.34 6.31 18.47
N ASN A 52 1.29 6.24 17.14
CA ASN A 52 2.15 5.33 16.37
C ASN A 52 2.71 5.96 15.09
N VAL A 53 3.12 7.23 15.10
CA VAL A 53 4.11 7.72 14.11
C VAL A 53 5.50 7.24 14.53
N GLN A 54 5.69 5.93 14.51
CA GLN A 54 6.99 5.28 14.65
C GLN A 54 7.06 4.17 13.62
N SER A 55 7.29 4.53 12.36
CA SER A 55 7.85 3.62 11.35
C SER A 55 8.07 4.38 10.04
N LEU A 56 9.27 4.93 9.89
CA LEU A 56 9.77 5.44 8.62
C LEU A 56 10.95 4.59 8.18
N THR A 57 10.81 3.89 7.05
CA THR A 57 11.90 3.08 6.49
C THR A 57 12.48 3.80 5.29
N LEU A 58 13.67 4.38 5.47
CA LEU A 58 14.49 4.90 4.38
C LEU A 58 15.24 3.69 3.76
N LEU A 59 14.85 3.28 2.55
CA LEU A 59 15.56 2.26 1.78
C LEU A 59 16.83 2.84 1.15
N LEU A 60 17.81 3.24 1.96
CA LEU A 60 19.16 3.56 1.50
C LEU A 60 20.19 3.02 2.50
N ASN A 61 20.96 2.02 2.04
CA ASN A 61 22.20 1.48 2.63
C ASN A 61 22.14 0.86 4.05
N ARG A 62 22.02 -0.47 4.06
CA ARG A 62 22.58 -1.43 5.04
C ARG A 62 22.30 -1.27 6.55
N ARG A 63 21.50 -0.31 7.02
CA ARG A 63 20.91 -0.31 8.38
C ARG A 63 19.55 0.41 8.36
N PRO A 64 18.47 -0.16 8.93
CA PRO A 64 17.20 0.54 9.05
C PRO A 64 17.37 1.66 10.08
N PHE A 65 17.65 2.87 9.62
CA PHE A 65 17.69 4.06 10.47
C PHE A 65 16.31 4.69 10.45
N ILE A 66 15.58 4.61 11.56
CA ILE A 66 14.35 5.37 11.76
C ILE A 66 14.78 6.84 11.93
N MET A 67 14.68 7.64 10.87
CA MET A 67 14.88 9.08 10.96
C MET A 67 13.58 9.75 11.42
N SER A 68 13.68 10.70 12.36
CA SER A 68 12.57 11.63 12.61
C SER A 68 12.44 12.55 11.39
N VAL A 69 11.27 12.52 10.76
CA VAL A 69 10.92 13.49 9.71
C VAL A 69 10.68 14.82 10.41
N GLN A 70 11.38 15.87 9.98
CA GLN A 70 11.12 17.22 10.48
C GLN A 70 9.79 17.72 9.93
N ASP A 71 9.09 18.53 10.72
CA ASP A 71 7.89 19.19 10.24
C ASP A 71 8.22 20.10 9.04
N ASN A 72 7.36 20.11 8.01
CA ASN A 72 7.62 20.73 6.70
C ASN A 72 8.79 20.15 5.86
N ALA A 73 9.28 18.95 6.17
CA ALA A 73 10.23 18.26 5.30
C ALA A 73 9.66 18.06 3.88
N ARG A 74 10.50 18.27 2.87
CA ARG A 74 10.15 18.12 1.45
C ARG A 74 10.77 16.86 0.86
N PHE A 75 9.96 16.16 0.08
CA PHE A 75 10.32 14.95 -0.64
C PHE A 75 9.92 15.12 -2.11
N ASP A 76 10.65 14.48 -3.01
CA ASP A 76 10.30 14.48 -4.43
C ASP A 76 9.08 13.57 -4.68
N PHE A 77 8.99 12.48 -3.91
CA PHE A 77 7.89 11.53 -3.97
C PHE A 77 7.42 11.13 -2.58
N ILE A 78 6.10 11.03 -2.41
CA ILE A 78 5.46 10.51 -1.20
C ILE A 78 4.61 9.31 -1.60
N VAL A 79 4.93 8.14 -1.06
CA VAL A 79 4.17 6.90 -1.24
C VAL A 79 3.33 6.67 0.02
N VAL A 80 2.01 6.74 -0.14
CA VAL A 80 1.05 6.46 0.93
C VAL A 80 0.68 4.98 0.90
N GLY A 81 1.14 4.24 1.91
CA GLY A 81 1.05 2.78 2.00
C GLY A 81 2.31 2.08 1.55
N GLY A 82 3.08 1.55 2.50
CA GLY A 82 4.29 0.74 2.28
C GLY A 82 3.95 -0.72 1.94
N GLY A 83 2.94 -0.93 1.10
CA GLY A 83 2.43 -2.25 0.71
C GLY A 83 3.16 -2.85 -0.49
N THR A 84 2.56 -3.89 -1.08
CA THR A 84 3.14 -4.66 -2.20
C THR A 84 3.53 -3.78 -3.39
N ALA A 85 2.63 -2.95 -3.90
CA ALA A 85 2.95 -2.04 -5.00
C ALA A 85 3.71 -0.79 -4.53
N GLY A 86 3.37 -0.24 -3.36
CA GLY A 86 3.99 0.96 -2.81
C GLY A 86 5.50 0.82 -2.63
N ASN A 87 5.95 -0.30 -2.07
CA ASN A 87 7.39 -0.57 -1.92
C ASN A 87 8.10 -0.83 -3.25
N VAL A 88 7.41 -1.40 -4.26
CA VAL A 88 7.99 -1.55 -5.60
C VAL A 88 8.24 -0.18 -6.23
N VAL A 89 7.24 0.72 -6.18
CA VAL A 89 7.38 2.09 -6.71
C VAL A 89 8.47 2.84 -5.95
N ALA A 90 8.42 2.86 -4.62
CA ALA A 90 9.41 3.53 -3.79
C ALA A 90 10.84 3.01 -4.05
N GLY A 91 11.00 1.69 -4.12
CA GLY A 91 12.29 1.05 -4.39
C GLY A 91 12.85 1.38 -5.77
N ARG A 92 12.01 1.44 -6.81
CA ARG A 92 12.45 1.83 -8.16
C ARG A 92 12.78 3.32 -8.26
N LEU A 93 12.01 4.19 -7.63
CA LEU A 93 12.33 5.63 -7.57
C LEU A 93 13.65 5.88 -6.82
N ALA A 94 13.93 5.09 -5.79
CA ALA A 94 15.17 5.15 -5.02
C ALA A 94 16.42 4.66 -5.79
N GLU A 95 16.28 4.07 -6.98
CA GLU A 95 17.41 3.76 -7.86
C GLU A 95 18.14 5.04 -8.31
N ASN A 96 17.45 6.19 -8.30
CA ASN A 96 18.08 7.51 -8.41
C ASN A 96 18.53 7.99 -7.02
N PRO A 97 19.85 8.08 -6.75
CA PRO A 97 20.36 8.46 -5.42
C PRO A 97 20.06 9.92 -5.04
N ASN A 98 19.64 10.75 -5.98
CA ASN A 98 19.29 12.15 -5.73
C ASN A 98 17.81 12.32 -5.34
N ALA A 99 16.97 11.31 -5.57
CA ALA A 99 15.55 11.38 -5.24
C ALA A 99 15.32 11.19 -3.73
N LYS A 100 14.49 12.04 -3.14
CA LYS A 100 14.00 11.92 -1.76
C LYS A 100 12.62 11.29 -1.76
N ILE A 101 12.52 10.06 -1.27
CA ILE A 101 11.26 9.31 -1.22
C ILE A 101 10.83 9.14 0.24
N LEU A 102 9.58 9.53 0.53
CA LEU A 102 8.90 9.24 1.78
C LEU A 102 7.93 8.07 1.58
N VAL A 103 7.96 7.08 2.47
CA VAL A 103 6.94 6.03 2.55
C VAL A 103 6.24 6.14 3.88
N VAL A 104 4.90 6.30 3.85
CA VAL A 104 4.06 6.34 5.05
C VAL A 104 3.31 5.02 5.14
N GLU A 105 3.48 4.30 6.25
CA GLU A 105 2.86 2.99 6.48
C GLU A 105 2.17 2.96 7.84
N ALA A 106 0.98 2.36 7.90
CA ALA A 106 0.17 2.30 9.12
C ALA A 106 0.59 1.16 10.06
N GLY A 107 1.20 0.12 9.52
CA GLY A 107 1.70 -1.03 10.25
C GLY A 107 3.15 -0.90 10.73
N VAL A 108 3.66 -2.02 11.24
CA VAL A 108 5.04 -2.14 11.73
C VAL A 108 6.07 -2.05 10.59
N ALA A 109 7.14 -1.27 10.75
CA ALA A 109 8.25 -1.20 9.77
C ALA A 109 9.13 -2.47 9.75
N ASN A 110 9.27 -3.16 10.88
CA ASN A 110 10.22 -4.25 11.06
C ASN A 110 9.62 -5.63 10.68
N SER A 111 8.75 -5.69 9.66
CA SER A 111 8.05 -6.92 9.27
C SER A 111 8.98 -8.10 8.96
N LYS A 112 10.19 -7.82 8.47
CA LYS A 112 11.25 -8.81 8.21
C LYS A 112 11.81 -9.48 9.48
N ASP A 113 11.69 -8.84 10.64
CA ASP A 113 12.26 -9.31 11.91
C ASP A 113 11.21 -10.08 12.75
N ILE A 114 9.98 -10.18 12.26
CA ILE A 114 8.82 -10.81 12.92
C ILE A 114 8.70 -12.27 12.48
N GLU A 115 8.75 -13.20 13.43
CA GLU A 115 8.78 -14.64 13.15
C GLU A 115 7.50 -15.12 12.45
N GLU A 116 6.35 -14.65 12.91
CA GLU A 116 5.04 -14.99 12.38
C GLU A 116 4.89 -14.59 10.91
N ILE A 117 5.55 -13.51 10.49
CA ILE A 117 5.54 -13.01 9.10
C ILE A 117 6.55 -13.74 8.22
N ARG A 118 7.78 -13.99 8.72
CA ARG A 118 8.84 -14.59 7.89
C ARG A 118 8.71 -16.10 7.71
N THR A 119 7.97 -16.79 8.57
CA THR A 119 7.80 -18.24 8.52
C THR A 119 6.58 -18.63 7.68
N PRO A 120 6.74 -19.25 6.49
CA PRO A 120 5.63 -19.51 5.58
C PRO A 120 4.51 -20.38 6.15
N SER A 121 4.83 -21.34 7.03
CA SER A 121 3.83 -22.20 7.67
C SER A 121 2.86 -21.44 8.58
N ASN A 122 3.19 -20.21 8.98
CA ASN A 122 2.38 -19.39 9.88
C ASN A 122 1.39 -18.47 9.15
N ALA A 123 1.36 -18.47 7.81
CA ALA A 123 0.57 -17.51 7.03
C ALA A 123 -0.92 -17.45 7.40
N MET A 124 -1.52 -18.60 7.73
CA MET A 124 -2.93 -18.67 8.13
C MET A 124 -3.19 -18.07 9.52
N GLU A 125 -2.20 -18.15 10.41
CA GLU A 125 -2.26 -17.61 11.78
C GLU A 125 -2.21 -16.07 11.81
N LEU A 126 -1.84 -15.44 10.69
CA LEU A 126 -1.80 -13.98 10.58
C LEU A 126 -3.21 -13.37 10.43
N ARG A 127 -4.25 -14.17 10.17
CA ARG A 127 -5.65 -13.70 10.15
C ARG A 127 -6.08 -13.28 11.55
N ASP A 128 -6.79 -12.15 11.67
CA ASP A 128 -7.16 -11.53 12.96
C ASP A 128 -5.98 -11.18 13.90
N SER A 129 -4.73 -11.26 13.41
CA SER A 129 -3.55 -10.82 14.16
C SER A 129 -3.44 -9.29 14.19
N GLN A 130 -2.47 -8.75 14.95
CA GLN A 130 -2.15 -7.32 14.93
C GLN A 130 -1.64 -6.82 13.56
N TYR A 131 -1.24 -7.73 12.66
CA TYR A 131 -0.79 -7.44 11.31
C TYR A 131 -1.93 -7.53 10.28
N ASP A 132 -3.17 -7.81 10.71
CA ASP A 132 -4.37 -7.83 9.88
C ASP A 132 -5.23 -6.59 10.16
N TRP A 133 -5.62 -5.87 9.12
CA TRP A 133 -6.67 -4.85 9.22
C TRP A 133 -8.00 -5.44 9.70
N ALA A 134 -8.23 -6.72 9.39
CA ALA A 134 -9.41 -7.48 9.77
C ALA A 134 -10.71 -6.75 9.40
N TYR A 135 -10.83 -6.30 8.15
CA TYR A 135 -11.99 -5.53 7.72
C TYR A 135 -13.29 -6.33 7.90
N LYS A 136 -14.38 -5.63 8.20
CA LYS A 136 -15.73 -6.16 8.00
C LYS A 136 -16.08 -5.99 6.53
N SER A 137 -16.57 -7.03 5.87
CA SER A 137 -16.97 -6.95 4.46
C SER A 137 -18.23 -7.74 4.18
N THR A 138 -19.13 -7.15 3.40
CA THR A 138 -20.27 -7.84 2.82
C THR A 138 -19.76 -8.78 1.74
N ILE A 139 -19.98 -10.08 1.93
CA ILE A 139 -19.52 -11.15 1.02
C ILE A 139 -20.55 -11.40 -0.07
N VAL A 140 -21.84 -11.33 0.28
CA VAL A 140 -22.96 -11.48 -0.65
C VAL A 140 -24.04 -10.50 -0.23
N LYS A 141 -24.63 -9.82 -1.20
CA LYS A 141 -25.82 -8.99 -1.03
C LYS A 141 -26.75 -9.20 -2.22
N ARG A 142 -27.85 -9.89 -1.97
CA ARG A 142 -28.95 -10.17 -2.90
C ARG A 142 -30.26 -9.92 -2.17
N ASP A 143 -31.35 -9.74 -2.90
CA ASP A 143 -32.68 -9.47 -2.32
C ASP A 143 -33.12 -10.55 -1.32
N ASP A 144 -32.71 -11.81 -1.56
CA ASP A 144 -33.04 -12.98 -0.75
C ASP A 144 -32.00 -13.32 0.32
N TYR A 145 -30.81 -12.70 0.30
CA TYR A 145 -29.72 -13.08 1.20
C TYR A 145 -28.63 -12.01 1.34
N GLU A 146 -28.26 -11.70 2.58
CA GLU A 146 -27.08 -10.89 2.90
C GLU A 146 -26.16 -11.62 3.90
N ARG A 147 -24.85 -11.59 3.63
CA ARG A 147 -23.82 -12.13 4.54
C ARG A 147 -22.65 -11.18 4.67
N ILE A 148 -22.37 -10.78 5.90
CA ILE A 148 -21.19 -9.98 6.28
C ILE A 148 -20.22 -10.89 7.05
N LYS A 149 -18.92 -10.73 6.80
CA LYS A 149 -17.85 -11.47 7.51
C LYS A 149 -16.76 -10.52 8.00
N LYS A 150 -16.08 -10.96 9.06
CA LYS A 150 -14.81 -10.47 9.57
C LYS A 150 -14.01 -11.71 10.02
N PRO A 151 -12.70 -11.81 9.72
CA PRO A 151 -11.89 -10.85 8.97
C PRO A 151 -12.00 -11.05 7.45
N ASN A 152 -12.11 -9.94 6.71
CA ASN A 152 -11.62 -9.84 5.34
C ASN A 152 -10.16 -9.37 5.40
N THR A 153 -9.25 -10.34 5.47
CA THR A 153 -7.86 -10.12 5.87
C THR A 153 -7.08 -9.28 4.86
N ARG A 154 -6.40 -8.22 5.34
CA ARG A 154 -5.48 -7.35 4.59
C ARG A 154 -4.27 -7.02 5.46
N GLY A 155 -3.07 -7.00 4.88
CA GLY A 155 -1.84 -6.72 5.64
C GLY A 155 -1.71 -5.29 6.13
N LYS A 156 -1.39 -5.16 7.42
CA LYS A 156 -1.06 -3.93 8.15
C LYS A 156 0.35 -4.03 8.73
N ALA A 157 1.32 -4.04 7.84
CA ALA A 157 2.75 -4.08 8.11
C ALA A 157 3.49 -3.55 6.88
N LEU A 158 4.77 -3.20 7.00
CA LEU A 158 5.60 -2.95 5.83
C LEU A 158 5.61 -4.20 4.93
N CYS A 159 5.46 -3.97 3.61
CA CYS A 159 5.12 -4.91 2.53
C CYS A 159 3.62 -5.27 2.43
N GLY A 160 2.79 -4.86 3.39
CA GLY A 160 1.33 -4.98 3.34
C GLY A 160 0.88 -6.43 3.19
N SER A 161 -0.03 -6.70 2.26
CA SER A 161 -0.60 -8.04 2.09
C SER A 161 0.40 -9.08 1.56
N SER A 162 1.54 -8.69 0.98
CA SER A 162 2.57 -9.68 0.62
C SER A 162 3.30 -10.25 1.84
N SER A 163 3.16 -9.65 3.02
CA SER A 163 3.66 -10.21 4.29
C SER A 163 2.75 -11.29 4.89
N LEU A 164 1.53 -11.47 4.36
CA LEU A 164 0.55 -12.41 4.93
C LEU A 164 -0.28 -13.17 3.89
N ASN A 165 0.15 -13.16 2.62
CA ASN A 165 -0.51 -13.91 1.57
C ASN A 165 -0.11 -15.40 1.63
N TYR A 166 -0.59 -16.19 0.66
CA TYR A 166 -0.31 -17.62 0.57
C TYR A 166 0.68 -17.95 -0.56
N PHE A 167 1.63 -17.06 -0.81
CA PHE A 167 2.87 -17.24 -1.58
C PHE A 167 2.77 -17.61 -3.06
N THR A 168 1.60 -17.97 -3.56
CA THR A 168 1.42 -18.39 -4.95
C THR A 168 1.83 -17.27 -5.90
N TRP A 169 2.76 -17.56 -6.80
CA TRP A 169 3.20 -16.66 -7.85
C TRP A 169 2.71 -17.16 -9.20
N VAL A 170 1.67 -16.52 -9.74
CA VAL A 170 1.09 -16.85 -11.04
C VAL A 170 0.62 -15.56 -11.73
N PRO A 171 1.05 -15.27 -12.96
CA PRO A 171 0.71 -14.01 -13.63
C PRO A 171 -0.75 -13.94 -14.07
N GLY A 172 -1.36 -15.07 -14.45
CA GLY A 172 -2.68 -15.12 -15.08
C GLY A 172 -2.61 -15.52 -16.57
N SER A 173 -3.69 -15.28 -17.32
CA SER A 173 -3.79 -15.67 -18.74
C SER A 173 -3.64 -14.49 -19.69
N LYS A 174 -2.99 -14.72 -20.84
CA LYS A 174 -2.83 -13.70 -21.90
C LYS A 174 -4.16 -13.05 -22.30
N GLY A 175 -5.21 -13.85 -22.52
CA GLY A 175 -6.52 -13.32 -22.91
C GLY A 175 -7.09 -12.31 -21.90
N THR A 176 -6.89 -12.51 -20.59
CA THR A 176 -7.34 -11.55 -19.58
C THR A 176 -6.57 -10.24 -19.64
N PHE A 177 -5.24 -10.31 -19.82
CA PHE A 177 -4.42 -9.10 -19.98
C PHE A 177 -4.71 -8.37 -21.30
N ASP A 178 -4.96 -9.09 -22.39
CA ASP A 178 -5.27 -8.44 -23.68
C ASP A 178 -6.60 -7.67 -23.62
N MET A 179 -7.57 -8.12 -22.81
CA MET A 179 -8.80 -7.35 -22.55
C MET A 179 -8.53 -6.00 -21.84
N TRP A 180 -7.38 -5.80 -21.20
CA TRP A 180 -7.05 -4.52 -20.57
C TRP A 180 -6.73 -3.41 -21.58
N GLU A 181 -6.57 -3.73 -22.87
CA GLU A 181 -6.43 -2.74 -23.94
C GLU A 181 -7.57 -1.72 -23.92
N GLU A 182 -8.79 -2.14 -23.58
CA GLU A 182 -9.96 -1.26 -23.47
C GLU A 182 -9.77 -0.14 -22.43
N TYR A 183 -8.99 -0.37 -21.38
CA TYR A 183 -8.86 0.53 -20.23
C TYR A 183 -7.53 1.29 -20.21
N GLY A 184 -6.45 0.62 -20.61
CA GLY A 184 -5.09 1.16 -20.58
C GLY A 184 -4.44 1.32 -21.95
N GLY A 185 -5.08 0.86 -23.03
CA GLY A 185 -4.48 0.82 -24.34
C GLY A 185 -3.47 -0.33 -24.50
N LYS A 186 -2.81 -0.37 -25.66
CA LYS A 186 -1.96 -1.50 -26.08
C LYS A 186 -0.83 -1.81 -25.11
N GLU A 187 -0.29 -0.81 -24.42
CA GLU A 187 0.79 -0.97 -23.44
C GLU A 187 0.39 -1.77 -22.18
N TRP A 188 -0.91 -1.98 -21.96
CA TRP A 188 -1.45 -2.81 -20.88
C TRP A 188 -1.89 -4.21 -21.34
N THR A 189 -1.53 -4.62 -22.56
CA THR A 189 -1.75 -5.99 -23.05
C THR A 189 -0.66 -6.94 -22.57
N TRP A 190 -0.83 -8.25 -22.82
CA TRP A 190 0.09 -9.27 -22.31
C TRP A 190 1.55 -9.06 -22.71
N ASP A 191 1.81 -8.81 -24.00
CA ASP A 191 3.17 -8.82 -24.53
C ASP A 191 4.01 -7.65 -23.96
N PRO A 192 3.49 -6.41 -23.88
CA PRO A 192 4.17 -5.32 -23.18
C PRO A 192 4.31 -5.51 -21.67
N LEU A 193 3.37 -6.21 -21.02
CA LEU A 193 3.41 -6.44 -19.56
C LEU A 193 4.33 -7.59 -19.15
N LEU A 194 4.61 -8.55 -20.03
CA LEU A 194 5.40 -9.74 -19.71
C LEU A 194 6.79 -9.43 -19.08
N PRO A 195 7.56 -8.43 -19.55
CA PRO A 195 8.79 -8.02 -18.88
C PRO A 195 8.56 -7.53 -17.44
N TYR A 196 7.49 -6.77 -17.19
CA TYR A 196 7.17 -6.25 -15.85
C TYR A 196 6.73 -7.36 -14.89
N LEU A 197 5.98 -8.35 -15.38
CA LEU A 197 5.58 -9.54 -14.62
C LEU A 197 6.78 -10.40 -14.17
N ARG A 198 7.95 -10.22 -14.79
CA ARG A 198 9.19 -10.94 -14.46
C ARG A 198 10.24 -10.08 -13.76
N LYS A 199 10.16 -8.75 -13.88
CA LYS A 199 11.19 -7.82 -13.38
C LYS A 199 11.38 -7.84 -11.86
N SER A 200 10.36 -8.27 -11.12
CA SER A 200 10.36 -8.30 -9.65
C SER A 200 10.88 -9.61 -9.05
N VAL A 201 11.21 -10.60 -9.87
CA VAL A 201 11.60 -11.93 -9.40
C VAL A 201 12.97 -12.33 -9.91
N THR A 202 13.74 -12.99 -9.05
CA THR A 202 14.90 -13.78 -9.43
C THR A 202 14.49 -15.24 -9.29
N TYR A 203 14.46 -15.97 -10.41
CA TYR A 203 14.15 -17.39 -10.40
C TYR A 203 15.36 -18.18 -9.89
N HIS A 204 15.10 -19.19 -9.07
CA HIS A 204 16.09 -20.14 -8.57
C HIS A 204 15.61 -21.53 -8.99
N ASP A 205 16.45 -22.26 -9.73
CA ASP A 205 16.30 -23.69 -9.96
C ASP A 205 17.02 -24.48 -8.85
N ASP A 206 16.57 -25.73 -8.65
CA ASP A 206 17.16 -26.69 -7.71
C ASP A 206 18.39 -27.39 -8.30
#